data_AF-A0A815L375-F1
#
_entry.id   AF-A0A815L375-F1
#
_cell.length_a   1.000
_cell.length_b   1.000
_cell.length_c   1.000
_cell.angle_alpha   90.00
_cell.angle_beta   90.00
_cell.angle_gamma   90.00
#
_symmetry.space_group_name_H-M   'P 1'
#
loop_
_entity.id
_entity.type
_entity.pdbx_description
1 polymer ?
#
loop_
_entity_poly.entity_id
_entity_poly.type
_entity_poly.pdbx_seq_one_letter_code
_entity_poly.pdbx_strand_id
1 'polypeptide(L)'
;MSIGNNMKKSDSGFSETATTLSSMQQSESLLEQILSFEKIYYENLKQYIIKYSRPLRRYLNPDDIVDLFQNIEKISAISDSIVRQCEKLFDTENASNIPISLIYQSWSGVMIDSYNAYLSRSVQAHTTLKQCQNKIAYFLQIPMEYISREITDFILLPIRHICLLNDLFQSEIIANSLVINGVDRKIIEDIRLLALQANVILQSSCVNQHDNTISTLESSVYCAPNVTLETSQDTTLQSEITSTIVLQRTNKEPWEPKRLELSDSKLLFTCIDRTDICSSLTTSVCLANVVHIQEDRSNEELRLVVAATVNKSSKYSSVKMIRVHVRFEHTNEYSLWFHHLSHAIQQAKDQSWSKKNELVI
;
A
#
# COMPACT_ATOMS: atom_id res chain seq x y z
N MET A 1 -34.54 57.37 37.99
CA MET A 1 -34.66 55.95 38.42
C MET A 1 -35.14 55.13 37.23
N SER A 2 -34.28 54.23 36.75
CA SER A 2 -34.58 52.87 36.27
C SER A 2 -33.57 52.48 35.20
N ILE A 3 -32.63 51.66 35.65
CA ILE A 3 -31.65 50.93 34.85
C ILE A 3 -32.36 49.65 34.38
N GLY A 4 -32.53 49.49 33.08
CA GLY A 4 -33.01 48.25 32.47
C GLY A 4 -31.86 47.53 31.77
N ASN A 5 -31.12 46.71 32.51
CA ASN A 5 -30.15 45.78 31.95
C ASN A 5 -30.87 44.51 31.47
N ASN A 6 -30.93 44.31 30.16
CA ASN A 6 -31.34 43.04 29.57
C ASN A 6 -30.13 42.10 29.45
N MET A 7 -30.05 41.10 30.34
CA MET A 7 -29.20 39.93 30.19
C MET A 7 -29.70 39.08 29.01
N LYS A 8 -28.94 39.07 27.90
CA LYS A 8 -28.98 37.96 26.95
C LYS A 8 -28.19 36.79 27.53
N LYS A 9 -28.89 35.74 27.98
CA LYS A 9 -28.29 34.43 28.22
C LYS A 9 -27.98 33.79 26.87
N SER A 10 -26.72 33.44 26.64
CA SER A 10 -26.22 32.75 25.48
C SER A 10 -26.40 31.23 25.65
N ASP A 11 -27.21 30.62 24.79
CA ASP A 11 -27.39 29.16 24.62
C ASP A 11 -26.21 28.52 23.86
N SER A 12 -24.97 28.66 24.36
CA SER A 12 -23.78 28.07 23.72
C SER A 12 -23.34 26.72 24.32
N GLY A 13 -23.98 26.24 25.39
CA GLY A 13 -23.51 25.07 26.15
C GLY A 13 -23.87 23.68 25.59
N PHE A 14 -24.79 23.58 24.63
CA PHE A 14 -25.23 22.29 24.08
C PHE A 14 -24.43 21.82 22.86
N SER A 15 -23.69 22.71 22.19
CA SER A 15 -22.90 22.35 21.02
C SER A 15 -21.53 21.76 21.38
N GLU A 16 -20.89 22.25 22.44
CA GLU A 16 -19.53 21.84 22.80
C GLU A 16 -19.45 20.41 23.37
N THR A 17 -20.45 20.01 24.17
CA THR A 17 -20.52 18.69 24.81
C THR A 17 -20.76 17.55 23.82
N ALA A 18 -21.55 17.77 22.77
CA ALA A 18 -21.79 16.79 21.71
C ALA A 18 -20.53 16.55 20.85
N THR A 19 -19.74 17.59 20.59
CA THR A 19 -18.48 17.48 19.85
C THR A 19 -17.39 16.78 20.67
N THR A 20 -17.34 17.00 21.99
CA THR A 20 -16.39 16.30 22.87
C THR A 20 -16.70 14.81 22.96
N LEU A 21 -17.97 14.43 23.12
CA LEU A 21 -18.37 13.02 23.21
C LEU A 21 -18.05 12.24 21.92
N SER A 22 -18.26 12.87 20.75
CA SER A 22 -17.94 12.27 19.44
C SER A 22 -16.43 12.09 19.23
N SER A 23 -15.60 13.02 19.73
CA SER A 23 -14.14 12.92 19.64
C SER A 23 -13.60 11.83 20.57
N MET A 24 -14.15 11.69 21.78
CA MET A 24 -13.76 10.62 22.72
C MET A 24 -14.06 9.21 22.17
N GLN A 25 -15.23 9.02 21.55
CA GLN A 25 -15.59 7.74 20.92
C GLN A 25 -14.68 7.39 19.73
N GLN A 26 -14.29 8.39 18.93
CA GLN A 26 -13.35 8.19 17.82
C GLN A 26 -11.94 7.85 18.33
N SER A 27 -11.48 8.49 19.41
CA SER A 27 -10.21 8.20 20.07
C SER A 27 -10.16 6.77 20.60
N GLU A 28 -11.22 6.31 21.28
CA GLU A 28 -11.33 4.94 21.79
C GLU A 28 -11.34 3.89 20.66
N SER A 29 -12.10 4.14 19.59
CA SER A 29 -12.11 3.26 18.42
C SER A 29 -10.74 3.18 17.74
N LEU A 30 -10.01 4.29 17.66
CA LEU A 30 -8.66 4.33 17.09
C LEU A 30 -7.65 3.57 17.96
N LEU A 31 -7.75 3.70 19.29
CA LEU A 31 -6.93 2.94 20.23
C LEU A 31 -7.15 1.43 20.08
N GLU A 32 -8.40 0.99 19.96
CA GLU A 32 -8.74 -0.42 19.74
C GLU A 32 -8.16 -0.92 18.40
N GLN A 33 -8.28 -0.12 17.33
CA GLN A 33 -7.70 -0.45 16.02
C GLN A 33 -6.18 -0.60 16.08
N ILE A 34 -5.48 0.33 16.72
CA ILE A 34 -4.00 0.26 16.84
C ILE A 34 -3.58 -0.91 17.72
N LEU A 35 -4.29 -1.17 18.83
CA LEU A 35 -4.01 -2.33 19.68
C LEU A 35 -4.18 -3.65 18.91
N SER A 36 -5.28 -3.78 18.16
CA SER A 36 -5.54 -4.95 17.31
C SER A 36 -4.45 -5.11 16.24
N PHE A 37 -4.10 -4.02 15.57
CA PHE A 37 -3.05 -3.97 14.56
C PHE A 37 -1.68 -4.41 15.10
N GLU A 38 -1.25 -3.84 16.23
CA GLU A 38 0.02 -4.20 16.89
C GLU A 38 0.04 -5.65 17.37
N LYS A 39 -1.08 -6.15 17.92
CA LYS A 39 -1.19 -7.56 18.35
C LYS A 39 -0.99 -8.52 17.19
N ILE A 40 -1.66 -8.27 16.07
CA ILE A 40 -1.53 -9.10 14.86
C ILE A 40 -0.11 -9.03 14.33
N TYR A 41 0.49 -7.83 14.26
CA TYR A 41 1.87 -7.66 13.80
C TYR A 41 2.87 -8.41 14.69
N TYR A 42 2.77 -8.26 16.01
CA TYR A 42 3.63 -8.94 16.97
C TYR A 42 3.52 -10.47 16.88
N GLU A 43 2.31 -11.02 16.85
CA GLU A 43 2.12 -12.46 16.77
C GLU A 43 2.69 -13.01 15.46
N ASN A 44 2.54 -12.28 14.35
CA ASN A 44 3.16 -12.66 13.08
C ASN A 44 4.69 -12.69 13.19
N LEU A 45 5.31 -11.63 13.71
CA LEU A 45 6.76 -11.59 13.92
C LEU A 45 7.25 -12.79 14.74
N LYS A 46 6.56 -13.07 15.84
CA LYS A 46 6.90 -14.18 16.74
C LYS A 46 6.83 -15.53 16.03
N GLN A 47 5.76 -15.79 15.27
CA GLN A 47 5.61 -17.01 14.48
C GLN A 47 6.74 -17.15 13.46
N TYR A 48 7.03 -16.09 12.70
CA TYR A 48 8.10 -16.13 11.71
C TYR A 48 9.50 -16.30 12.34
N ILE A 49 9.76 -15.69 13.50
CA ILE A 49 11.03 -15.87 14.23
C ILE A 49 11.20 -17.33 14.66
N ILE A 50 10.15 -17.91 15.25
CA ILE A 50 10.16 -19.30 15.73
C ILE A 50 10.33 -20.28 14.57
N LYS A 51 9.69 -20.00 13.43
CA LYS A 51 9.64 -20.91 12.30
C LYS A 51 10.82 -20.78 11.33
N TYR A 52 11.29 -19.57 11.09
CA TYR A 52 12.34 -19.29 10.09
C TYR A 52 13.62 -18.79 10.73
N SER A 53 13.59 -17.65 11.44
CA SER A 53 14.81 -17.00 11.91
C SER A 53 15.66 -17.90 12.80
N ARG A 54 15.05 -18.57 13.80
CA ARG A 54 15.78 -19.43 14.72
C ARG A 54 16.21 -20.77 14.10
N PRO A 55 15.36 -21.51 13.38
CA PRO A 55 15.76 -22.78 12.79
C PRO A 55 16.83 -22.63 11.71
N LEU A 56 16.72 -21.61 10.85
CA LEU A 56 17.65 -21.41 9.73
C LEU A 56 19.09 -21.11 10.17
N ARG A 57 19.32 -20.65 11.42
CA ARG A 57 20.67 -20.46 12.00
C ARG A 57 21.52 -21.73 12.01
N ARG A 58 20.89 -22.90 11.92
CA ARG A 58 21.60 -24.19 11.86
C ARG A 58 22.01 -24.59 10.44
N TYR A 59 21.45 -23.94 9.42
CA TYR A 59 21.57 -24.33 8.02
C TYR A 59 22.27 -23.28 7.16
N LEU A 60 22.25 -22.03 7.59
CA LEU A 60 22.88 -20.91 6.91
C LEU A 60 24.09 -20.42 7.68
N ASN A 61 25.00 -19.77 6.94
CA ASN A 61 26.18 -19.18 7.54
C ASN A 61 25.76 -17.96 8.38
N PRO A 62 26.55 -17.56 9.39
CA PRO A 62 26.21 -16.41 10.23
C PRO A 62 25.95 -15.13 9.45
N ASP A 63 26.72 -14.87 8.39
CA ASP A 63 26.56 -13.69 7.53
C ASP A 63 25.22 -13.71 6.79
N ASP A 64 24.83 -14.86 6.20
CA ASP A 64 23.55 -15.05 5.53
C ASP A 64 22.37 -14.81 6.50
N ILE A 65 22.51 -15.26 7.76
CA ILE A 65 21.52 -15.05 8.82
C ILE A 65 21.37 -13.57 9.17
N VAL A 66 22.49 -12.87 9.33
CA VAL A 66 22.51 -11.44 9.64
C VAL A 66 21.90 -10.65 8.48
N ASP A 67 22.18 -11.02 7.24
CA ASP A 67 21.61 -10.36 6.07
C ASP A 67 20.10 -10.63 5.93
N LEU A 68 19.65 -11.87 6.14
CA LEU A 68 18.25 -12.27 6.00
C LEU A 68 17.33 -11.72 7.07
N PHE A 69 17.74 -11.87 8.34
CA PHE A 69 16.87 -11.59 9.49
C PHE A 69 17.27 -10.32 10.23
N GLN A 70 18.48 -9.80 9.98
CA GLN A 70 18.93 -8.51 10.49
C GLN A 70 18.67 -8.36 12.00
N ASN A 71 17.98 -7.29 12.41
CA ASN A 71 17.57 -7.03 13.78
C ASN A 71 16.07 -7.33 14.02
N ILE A 72 15.46 -8.27 13.29
CA ILE A 72 14.02 -8.59 13.39
C ILE A 72 13.59 -8.99 14.82
N GLU A 73 14.45 -9.70 15.56
CA GLU A 73 14.16 -10.05 16.96
C GLU A 73 14.09 -8.82 17.87
N LYS A 74 14.90 -7.79 17.58
CA LYS A 74 14.84 -6.50 18.29
C LYS A 74 13.53 -5.78 17.98
N ILE A 75 13.12 -5.75 16.71
CA ILE A 75 11.83 -5.17 16.30
C ILE A 75 10.66 -5.90 16.98
N SER A 76 10.71 -7.24 17.05
CA SER A 76 9.70 -8.03 17.77
C SER A 76 9.62 -7.71 19.25
N ALA A 77 10.76 -7.50 19.93
CA ALA A 77 10.77 -7.10 21.34
C ALA A 77 10.20 -5.69 21.57
N ILE A 78 10.43 -4.76 20.63
CA ILE A 78 9.82 -3.42 20.66
C ILE A 78 8.31 -3.53 20.52
N SER A 79 7.81 -4.31 19.54
CA SER A 79 6.37 -4.50 19.34
C SER A 79 5.69 -5.20 20.53
N ASP A 80 6.30 -6.23 21.15
CA ASP A 80 5.80 -6.82 22.42
C ASP A 80 5.64 -5.76 23.51
N SER A 81 6.61 -4.85 23.61
CA SER A 81 6.59 -3.79 24.62
C SER A 81 5.50 -2.75 24.35
N ILE A 82 5.29 -2.38 23.08
CA ILE A 82 4.20 -1.49 22.66
C ILE A 82 2.84 -2.14 22.93
N VAL A 83 2.64 -3.40 22.52
CA VAL A 83 1.38 -4.15 22.76
C VAL A 83 1.04 -4.14 24.26
N ARG A 84 2.00 -4.48 25.13
CA ARG A 84 1.76 -4.50 26.58
C ARG A 84 1.43 -3.12 27.15
N GLN A 85 1.98 -2.05 26.58
CA GLN A 85 1.63 -0.68 27.00
C GLN A 85 0.24 -0.29 26.52
N CYS A 86 -0.12 -0.62 25.27
CA CYS A 86 -1.46 -0.42 24.74
C CYS A 86 -2.51 -1.18 25.57
N GLU A 87 -2.26 -2.45 25.93
CA GLU A 87 -3.16 -3.23 26.80
C GLU A 87 -3.35 -2.58 28.16
N LYS A 88 -2.24 -2.17 28.82
CA LYS A 88 -2.31 -1.47 30.10
C LYS A 88 -3.12 -0.19 30.04
N LEU A 89 -3.02 0.56 28.94
CA LEU A 89 -3.77 1.79 28.75
C LEU A 89 -5.25 1.51 28.49
N PHE A 90 -5.55 0.50 27.68
CA PHE A 90 -6.91 0.06 27.42
C PHE A 90 -7.66 -0.35 28.71
N ASP A 91 -6.95 -0.94 29.67
CA ASP A 91 -7.50 -1.35 30.97
C ASP A 91 -7.73 -0.17 31.95
N THR A 92 -7.34 1.06 31.61
CA THR A 92 -7.53 2.24 32.50
C THR A 92 -8.85 2.96 32.26
N GLU A 93 -9.50 3.43 33.34
CA GLU A 93 -10.81 4.13 33.30
C GLU A 93 -10.82 5.47 32.52
N ASN A 94 -9.72 5.86 31.87
CA ASN A 94 -9.61 7.09 31.06
C ASN A 94 -8.82 6.88 29.74
N ALA A 95 -8.79 5.67 29.20
CA ALA A 95 -8.02 5.32 28.01
C ALA A 95 -8.27 6.26 26.81
N SER A 96 -9.51 6.70 26.62
CA SER A 96 -9.94 7.58 25.52
C SER A 96 -9.32 8.99 25.54
N ASN A 97 -8.78 9.43 26.69
CA ASN A 97 -8.15 10.74 26.85
C ASN A 97 -6.62 10.72 26.68
N ILE A 98 -6.01 9.56 26.47
CA ILE A 98 -4.56 9.42 26.37
C ILE A 98 -4.18 9.33 24.89
N PRO A 99 -3.46 10.32 24.33
CA PRO A 99 -2.97 10.26 22.96
C PRO A 99 -2.10 9.02 22.77
N ILE A 100 -2.34 8.26 21.70
CA ILE A 100 -1.63 7.00 21.49
C ILE A 100 -0.18 7.24 21.09
N SER A 101 0.09 8.39 20.48
CA SER A 101 1.43 8.92 20.22
C SER A 101 2.34 8.91 21.46
N LEU A 102 1.80 9.04 22.67
CA LEU A 102 2.58 8.96 23.91
C LEU A 102 3.16 7.56 24.17
N ILE A 103 2.49 6.50 23.73
CA ILE A 103 2.99 5.13 23.83
C ILE A 103 4.26 5.01 23.00
N TYR A 104 4.17 5.41 21.74
CA TYR A 104 5.27 5.35 20.79
C TYR A 104 6.38 6.34 21.12
N GLN A 105 6.06 7.47 21.76
CA GLN A 105 7.05 8.44 22.20
C GLN A 105 8.10 7.81 23.12
N SER A 106 7.68 6.97 24.07
CA SER A 106 8.59 6.31 25.02
C SER A 106 9.57 5.34 24.34
N TRP A 107 9.23 4.87 23.14
CA TRP A 107 10.05 3.95 22.33
C TRP A 107 10.66 4.60 21.10
N SER A 108 10.31 5.86 20.79
CA SER A 108 10.60 6.55 19.53
C SER A 108 12.04 6.37 19.05
N GLY A 109 13.03 6.77 19.85
CA GLY A 109 14.44 6.64 19.47
C GLY A 109 14.86 5.19 19.17
N VAL A 110 14.50 4.26 20.05
CA VAL A 110 14.86 2.84 19.89
C VAL A 110 14.16 2.21 18.69
N MET A 111 12.90 2.58 18.45
CA MET A 111 12.11 2.16 17.31
C MET A 111 12.72 2.69 16.01
N ILE A 112 12.93 4.01 15.92
CA ILE A 112 13.50 4.67 14.74
C ILE A 112 14.86 4.06 14.37
N ASP A 113 15.77 3.93 15.34
CA ASP A 113 17.09 3.34 15.10
C ASP A 113 16.99 1.89 14.61
N SER A 114 16.03 1.13 15.15
CA SER A 114 15.84 -0.28 14.78
C SER A 114 15.22 -0.42 13.40
N TYR A 115 14.23 0.39 13.05
CA TYR A 115 13.63 0.39 11.71
C TYR A 115 14.62 0.92 10.68
N ASN A 116 15.37 1.98 10.94
CA ASN A 116 16.41 2.47 10.02
C ASN A 116 17.46 1.39 9.73
N ALA A 117 17.95 0.71 10.77
CA ALA A 117 18.88 -0.41 10.61
C ALA A 117 18.26 -1.51 9.74
N TYR A 118 16.98 -1.82 9.93
CA TYR A 118 16.28 -2.84 9.16
C TYR A 118 16.08 -2.45 7.68
N LEU A 119 15.54 -1.25 7.47
CA LEU A 119 15.23 -0.72 6.14
C LEU A 119 16.51 -0.63 5.28
N SER A 120 17.63 -0.20 5.86
CA SER A 120 18.91 -0.05 5.15
C SER A 120 19.46 -1.35 4.55
N ARG A 121 19.02 -2.52 5.04
CA ARG A 121 19.50 -3.84 4.60
C ARG A 121 18.41 -4.72 3.98
N SER A 122 17.18 -4.23 3.89
CA SER A 122 16.04 -4.96 3.32
C SER A 122 16.27 -5.50 1.90
N VAL A 123 16.90 -4.71 1.02
CA VAL A 123 17.25 -5.14 -0.36
C VAL A 123 18.29 -6.26 -0.34
N GLN A 124 19.28 -6.17 0.55
CA GLN A 124 20.27 -7.21 0.75
C GLN A 124 19.61 -8.51 1.23
N ALA A 125 18.66 -8.44 2.17
CA ALA A 125 17.92 -9.60 2.64
C ALA A 125 17.20 -10.34 1.50
N HIS A 126 16.57 -9.62 0.57
CA HIS A 126 15.95 -10.23 -0.60
C HIS A 126 16.96 -10.90 -1.54
N THR A 127 18.13 -10.28 -1.73
CA THR A 127 19.21 -10.85 -2.53
C THR A 127 19.75 -12.13 -1.89
N THR A 128 20.06 -12.09 -0.59
CA THR A 128 20.52 -13.25 0.18
C THR A 128 19.46 -14.35 0.22
N LEU A 129 18.17 -14.00 0.28
CA LEU A 129 17.08 -14.98 0.21
C LEU A 129 17.12 -15.74 -1.11
N LYS A 130 17.22 -15.04 -2.25
CA LYS A 130 17.34 -15.67 -3.57
C LYS A 130 18.56 -16.61 -3.64
N GLN A 131 19.70 -16.18 -3.12
CA GLN A 131 20.92 -17.00 -3.08
C GLN A 131 20.77 -18.25 -2.20
N CYS A 132 20.01 -18.14 -1.11
CA CYS A 132 19.80 -19.23 -0.17
C CYS A 132 18.62 -20.15 -0.51
N GLN A 133 17.80 -19.82 -1.52
CA GLN A 133 16.54 -20.54 -1.84
C GLN A 133 16.72 -22.07 -1.88
N ASN A 134 17.77 -22.56 -2.55
CA ASN A 134 18.04 -24.00 -2.65
C ASN A 134 18.37 -24.64 -1.29
N LYS A 135 19.09 -23.93 -0.41
CA LYS A 135 19.46 -24.41 0.92
C LYS A 135 18.27 -24.44 1.89
N ILE A 136 17.32 -23.53 1.70
CA ILE A 136 16.16 -23.36 2.58
C ILE A 136 14.86 -23.92 1.99
N ALA A 137 14.90 -24.56 0.82
CA ALA A 137 13.73 -25.04 0.08
C ALA A 137 12.78 -25.88 0.94
N TYR A 138 13.31 -26.73 1.82
CA TYR A 138 12.51 -27.51 2.77
C TYR A 138 11.69 -26.62 3.72
N PHE A 139 12.27 -25.55 4.24
CA PHE A 139 11.58 -24.60 5.13
C PHE A 139 10.54 -23.76 4.39
N LEU A 140 10.74 -23.50 3.09
CA LEU A 140 9.76 -22.80 2.25
C LEU A 140 8.48 -23.62 2.03
N GLN A 141 8.54 -24.94 2.19
CA GLN A 141 7.40 -25.84 2.00
C GLN A 141 6.55 -26.05 3.26
N ILE A 142 6.99 -25.57 4.43
CA ILE A 142 6.25 -25.78 5.68
C ILE A 142 5.09 -24.76 5.72
N PRO A 143 3.81 -25.20 5.66
CA PRO A 143 2.66 -24.28 5.72
C PRO A 143 2.56 -23.60 7.08
N MET A 144 2.20 -22.32 7.10
CA MET A 144 1.89 -21.56 8.32
C MET A 144 0.40 -21.73 8.64
N GLU A 145 0.05 -22.09 9.87
CA GLU A 145 -1.34 -22.38 10.25
C GLU A 145 -2.29 -21.17 10.15
N TYR A 146 -1.76 -19.94 10.22
CA TYR A 146 -2.58 -18.73 10.35
C TYR A 146 -2.42 -17.71 9.21
N ILE A 147 -1.41 -17.85 8.35
CA ILE A 147 -1.15 -16.92 7.23
C ILE A 147 -0.50 -17.67 6.07
N SER A 148 -1.18 -17.84 4.94
CA SER A 148 -0.57 -18.40 3.72
C SER A 148 0.37 -17.38 3.07
N ARG A 149 1.60 -17.24 3.57
CA ARG A 149 2.56 -16.30 3.00
C ARG A 149 3.98 -16.85 2.99
N GLU A 150 4.70 -16.51 1.92
CA GLU A 150 6.06 -16.93 1.66
C GLU A 150 7.02 -16.26 2.65
N ILE A 151 8.23 -16.81 2.84
CA ILE A 151 9.27 -16.13 3.66
C ILE A 151 9.61 -14.72 3.14
N THR A 152 9.37 -14.44 1.86
CA THR A 152 9.50 -13.11 1.27
C THR A 152 8.60 -12.10 1.96
N ASP A 153 7.36 -12.50 2.31
CA ASP A 153 6.42 -11.63 3.02
C ASP A 153 6.86 -11.35 4.46
N PHE A 154 7.63 -12.26 5.08
CA PHE A 154 8.21 -12.02 6.40
C PHE A 154 9.20 -10.86 6.36
N ILE A 155 10.09 -10.85 5.37
CA ILE A 155 11.09 -9.78 5.22
C ILE A 155 10.41 -8.42 5.04
N LEU A 156 9.29 -8.40 4.30
CA LEU A 156 8.50 -7.20 4.05
C LEU A 156 7.58 -6.80 5.22
N LEU A 157 7.39 -7.65 6.22
CA LEU A 157 6.41 -7.43 7.28
C LEU A 157 6.68 -6.14 8.07
N PRO A 158 7.91 -5.85 8.57
CA PRO A 158 8.19 -4.57 9.23
C PRO A 158 8.03 -3.35 8.32
N ILE A 159 8.29 -3.52 7.02
CA ILE A 159 8.18 -2.44 6.04
C ILE A 159 6.71 -2.07 5.84
N ARG A 160 5.83 -3.06 5.65
CA ARG A 160 4.38 -2.83 5.55
C ARG A 160 3.81 -2.26 6.86
N HIS A 161 4.31 -2.74 8.00
CA HIS A 161 3.89 -2.27 9.31
C HIS A 161 4.12 -0.77 9.51
N ILE A 162 5.32 -0.26 9.21
CA ILE A 162 5.61 1.16 9.42
C ILE A 162 4.80 2.07 8.49
N CYS A 163 4.48 1.62 7.28
CA CYS A 163 3.59 2.35 6.36
C CYS A 163 2.16 2.42 6.89
N LEU A 164 1.59 1.29 7.30
CA LEU A 164 0.23 1.24 7.87
C LEU A 164 0.13 2.02 9.17
N LEU A 165 1.19 1.98 10.00
CA LEU A 165 1.25 2.75 11.22
C LEU A 165 1.20 4.26 10.95
N ASN A 166 1.89 4.74 9.90
CA ASN A 166 1.78 6.14 9.48
C ASN A 166 0.33 6.52 9.14
N ASP A 167 -0.42 5.68 8.43
CA ASP A 167 -1.82 5.96 8.07
C ASP A 167 -2.74 6.04 9.30
N LEU A 168 -2.49 5.20 10.30
CA LEU A 168 -3.17 5.24 11.59
C LEU A 168 -2.87 6.55 12.35
N PHE A 169 -1.61 7.01 12.33
CA PHE A 169 -1.25 8.30 12.93
C PHE A 169 -1.84 9.51 12.19
N GLN A 170 -1.94 9.46 10.86
CA GLN A 170 -2.64 10.53 10.13
C GLN A 170 -4.13 10.58 10.51
N SER A 171 -4.74 9.43 10.77
CA SER A 171 -6.12 9.34 11.27
C SER A 171 -6.25 9.92 12.68
N GLU A 172 -5.27 9.71 13.56
CA GLU A 172 -5.20 10.35 14.89
C GLU A 172 -5.13 11.87 14.77
N ILE A 173 -4.33 12.40 13.82
CA ILE A 173 -4.22 13.85 13.60
C ILE A 173 -5.54 14.47 13.22
N ILE A 174 -6.27 13.81 12.31
CA ILE A 174 -7.57 14.27 11.85
C ILE A 174 -8.57 14.25 13.02
N ALA A 175 -8.58 13.17 13.81
CA ALA A 175 -9.50 12.99 14.93
C ALA A 175 -9.22 13.95 16.11
N ASN A 176 -7.94 14.26 16.38
CA ASN A 176 -7.50 14.95 17.60
C ASN A 176 -6.79 16.29 17.32
N SER A 177 -7.05 16.92 16.17
CA SER A 177 -6.36 18.13 15.68
C SER A 177 -6.26 19.31 16.67
N LEU A 178 -7.13 19.36 17.70
CA LEU A 178 -7.15 20.39 18.75
C LEU A 178 -6.26 20.08 19.98
N VAL A 179 -5.80 18.84 20.15
CA VAL A 179 -5.16 18.33 21.40
C VAL A 179 -3.70 17.89 21.19
N ILE A 180 -3.23 17.82 19.93
CA ILE A 180 -1.87 17.34 19.62
C ILE A 180 -0.82 18.38 20.01
N ASN A 181 -0.01 18.02 21.01
CA ASN A 181 1.05 18.87 21.54
C ASN A 181 2.30 18.84 20.63
N GLY A 182 3.27 19.73 20.87
CA GLY A 182 4.49 19.81 20.04
C GLY A 182 5.36 18.53 20.07
N VAL A 183 5.25 17.72 21.11
CA VAL A 183 5.99 16.46 21.28
C VAL A 183 5.36 15.32 20.45
N ASP A 184 4.03 15.26 20.40
CA ASP A 184 3.26 14.30 19.61
C ASP A 184 3.53 14.51 18.10
N ARG A 185 3.74 15.76 17.67
CA ARG A 185 4.10 16.06 16.27
C ARG A 185 5.45 15.48 15.85
N LYS A 186 6.42 15.39 16.76
CA LYS A 186 7.75 14.89 16.42
C LYS A 186 7.74 13.40 16.11
N ILE A 187 7.10 12.58 16.96
CA ILE A 187 7.01 11.13 16.75
C ILE A 187 6.23 10.82 15.46
N ILE A 188 5.16 11.56 15.18
CA ILE A 188 4.40 11.43 13.94
C ILE A 188 5.27 11.73 12.72
N GLU A 189 6.05 12.82 12.77
CA GLU A 189 6.96 13.18 11.69
C GLU A 189 8.06 12.13 11.49
N ASP A 190 8.63 11.62 12.57
CA ASP A 190 9.65 10.57 12.51
C ASP A 190 9.09 9.28 11.89
N ILE A 191 7.86 8.87 12.26
CA ILE A 191 7.16 7.73 11.65
C ILE A 191 6.84 7.99 10.18
N ARG A 192 6.43 9.20 9.83
CA ARG A 192 6.20 9.61 8.43
C ARG A 192 7.47 9.49 7.59
N LEU A 193 8.62 9.92 8.12
CA LEU A 193 9.91 9.78 7.45
C LEU A 193 10.31 8.32 7.26
N LEU A 194 10.11 7.46 8.26
CA LEU A 194 10.34 6.02 8.12
C LEU A 194 9.40 5.39 7.07
N ALA A 195 8.12 5.76 7.06
CA ALA A 195 7.15 5.27 6.08
C ALA A 195 7.51 5.69 4.65
N LEU A 196 8.02 6.90 4.44
CA LEU A 196 8.54 7.33 3.14
C LEU A 196 9.71 6.45 2.67
N GLN A 197 10.68 6.15 3.55
CA GLN A 197 11.79 5.26 3.23
C GLN A 197 11.31 3.83 2.95
N ALA A 198 10.37 3.32 3.74
CA ALA A 198 9.76 2.02 3.56
C ALA A 198 9.01 1.90 2.22
N ASN A 199 8.26 2.94 1.83
CA ASN A 199 7.58 2.99 0.54
C ASN A 199 8.55 2.96 -0.64
N VAL A 200 9.68 3.68 -0.56
CA VAL A 200 10.75 3.60 -1.59
C VAL A 200 11.27 2.17 -1.72
N ILE A 201 11.45 1.46 -0.60
CA ILE A 201 11.90 0.07 -0.62
C ILE A 201 10.84 -0.86 -1.21
N LEU A 202 9.56 -0.69 -0.85
CA LEU A 202 8.46 -1.47 -1.43
C LEU A 202 8.40 -1.28 -2.94
N GLN A 203 8.46 -0.03 -3.41
CA GLN A 203 8.50 0.30 -4.83
C GLN A 203 9.69 -0.36 -5.53
N SER A 204 10.90 -0.26 -4.96
CA SER A 204 12.10 -0.89 -5.53
C SER A 204 12.02 -2.43 -5.54
N SER A 205 11.38 -3.03 -4.55
CA SER A 205 11.17 -4.49 -4.47
C SER A 205 10.18 -4.98 -5.52
N CYS A 206 9.13 -4.20 -5.81
CA CYS A 206 8.19 -4.46 -6.90
C CYS A 206 8.87 -4.37 -8.27
N VAL A 207 9.71 -3.34 -8.49
CA VAL A 207 10.47 -3.15 -9.74
C VAL A 207 11.46 -4.29 -9.95
N ASN A 208 12.20 -4.72 -8.92
CA ASN A 208 13.16 -5.84 -9.03
C ASN A 208 12.49 -7.22 -9.22
N GLN A 209 11.22 -7.39 -8.83
CA GLN A 209 10.44 -8.58 -9.20
C GLN A 209 9.99 -8.51 -10.66
N HIS A 210 9.63 -7.32 -11.16
CA HIS A 210 9.30 -7.09 -12.56
C HIS A 210 10.51 -7.24 -13.48
N ASP A 211 11.70 -6.73 -13.15
CA ASP A 211 12.90 -6.89 -13.98
C ASP A 211 13.31 -8.37 -14.11
N ASN A 212 13.11 -9.17 -13.07
CA ASN A 212 13.32 -10.62 -13.13
C ASN A 212 12.25 -11.34 -13.98
N THR A 213 11.03 -10.80 -14.04
CA THR A 213 9.93 -11.33 -14.86
C THR A 213 10.10 -10.92 -16.33
N ILE A 214 10.55 -9.69 -16.58
CA ILE A 214 10.89 -9.15 -17.89
C ILE A 214 12.14 -9.85 -18.42
N SER A 215 13.19 -10.08 -17.61
CA SER A 215 14.39 -10.80 -18.04
C SER A 215 14.11 -12.28 -18.33
N THR A 216 13.17 -12.92 -17.61
CA THR A 216 12.71 -14.30 -17.92
C THR A 216 11.77 -14.36 -19.11
N LEU A 217 10.98 -13.30 -19.37
CA LEU A 217 10.20 -13.15 -20.60
C LEU A 217 11.11 -12.87 -21.82
N GLU A 218 12.09 -11.98 -21.71
CA GLU A 218 13.04 -11.62 -22.76
C GLU A 218 13.99 -12.77 -23.13
N SER A 219 14.35 -13.63 -22.17
CA SER A 219 15.12 -14.85 -22.45
C SER A 219 14.30 -16.00 -23.03
N SER A 220 12.97 -15.86 -23.10
CA SER A 220 12.05 -16.83 -23.73
C SER A 220 11.59 -16.46 -25.15
N VAL A 221 12.05 -15.34 -25.69
CA VAL A 221 11.68 -14.88 -27.05
C VAL A 221 12.85 -15.07 -28.02
N TYR A 222 12.76 -16.11 -28.86
CA TYR A 222 13.72 -16.38 -29.92
C TYR A 222 13.27 -15.74 -31.25
N CYS A 223 14.16 -14.89 -31.81
CA CYS A 223 14.23 -14.28 -33.16
C CYS A 223 13.17 -13.23 -33.54
N ALA A 224 13.43 -12.08 -34.22
CA ALA A 224 14.56 -11.21 -34.63
C ALA A 224 13.94 -10.11 -35.57
N PRO A 225 14.64 -9.12 -36.13
CA PRO A 225 15.54 -8.11 -35.54
C PRO A 225 15.15 -6.64 -35.93
N ASN A 226 15.92 -5.69 -35.38
CA ASN A 226 16.10 -4.27 -35.79
C ASN A 226 15.01 -3.25 -35.45
N VAL A 227 15.15 -2.59 -34.31
CA VAL A 227 15.13 -1.11 -34.22
C VAL A 227 16.10 -0.69 -33.11
N THR A 228 17.14 0.07 -33.48
CA THR A 228 17.98 0.82 -32.54
C THR A 228 17.14 1.86 -31.81
N LEU A 229 17.00 1.71 -30.49
CA LEU A 229 16.47 2.74 -29.61
C LEU A 229 17.67 3.41 -28.91
N GLU A 230 17.90 4.65 -29.33
CA GLU A 230 18.80 5.57 -28.64
C GLU A 230 18.30 5.81 -27.22
N THR A 231 19.23 5.74 -26.27
CA THR A 231 19.02 5.95 -24.86
C THR A 231 19.03 7.45 -24.57
N SER A 232 17.87 8.00 -24.21
CA SER A 232 17.79 9.27 -23.49
C SER A 232 17.43 8.96 -22.04
N GLN A 233 18.39 9.19 -21.14
CA GLN A 233 18.18 9.21 -19.71
C GLN A 233 17.28 10.40 -19.36
N ASP A 234 16.09 10.12 -18.84
CA ASP A 234 15.35 11.05 -17.99
C ASP A 234 14.70 10.27 -16.85
N THR A 235 15.22 10.52 -15.65
CA THR A 235 14.70 10.03 -14.38
C THR A 235 13.43 10.79 -14.03
N THR A 236 12.27 10.23 -14.35
CA THR A 236 10.98 10.65 -13.78
C THR A 236 10.44 9.57 -12.85
N LEU A 237 10.12 9.99 -11.63
CA LEU A 237 9.39 9.28 -10.57
C LEU A 237 8.52 8.13 -11.11
N GLN A 238 8.94 6.89 -10.87
CA GLN A 238 8.18 5.69 -11.23
C GLN A 238 6.95 5.58 -10.33
N SER A 239 5.75 5.62 -10.90
CA SER A 239 4.50 5.37 -10.18
C SER A 239 4.47 4.00 -9.51
N GLU A 240 3.83 3.99 -8.35
CA GLU A 240 3.45 2.81 -7.60
C GLU A 240 2.47 1.95 -8.41
N ILE A 241 2.96 0.81 -8.91
CA ILE A 241 2.10 -0.15 -9.62
C ILE A 241 1.23 -0.87 -8.58
N THR A 242 -0.04 -0.49 -8.47
CA THR A 242 -1.03 -1.25 -7.69
C THR A 242 -1.47 -2.46 -8.52
N SER A 243 -1.47 -3.67 -7.96
CA SER A 243 -1.95 -4.89 -8.65
C SER A 243 -3.01 -5.64 -7.83
N THR A 244 -4.12 -6.06 -8.43
CA THR A 244 -5.12 -6.93 -7.77
C THR A 244 -5.77 -7.90 -8.77
N ILE A 245 -6.49 -8.91 -8.28
CA ILE A 245 -7.32 -9.80 -9.09
C ILE A 245 -8.73 -9.23 -9.16
N VAL A 246 -9.27 -9.11 -10.37
CA VAL A 246 -10.61 -8.57 -10.63
C VAL A 246 -11.37 -9.47 -11.58
N LEU A 247 -12.70 -9.36 -11.56
CA LEU A 247 -13.52 -9.81 -12.68
C LEU A 247 -13.68 -8.65 -13.66
N GLN A 248 -13.33 -8.89 -14.93
CA GLN A 248 -13.42 -7.90 -15.99
C GLN A 248 -14.40 -8.38 -17.06
N ARG A 249 -15.18 -7.46 -17.63
CA ARG A 249 -15.88 -7.68 -18.90
C ARG A 249 -15.91 -6.43 -19.76
N THR A 250 -15.97 -6.62 -21.07
CA THR A 250 -16.11 -5.53 -22.04
C THR A 250 -17.49 -5.59 -22.68
N ASN A 251 -18.28 -4.53 -22.54
CA ASN A 251 -19.65 -4.47 -23.08
C ASN A 251 -20.55 -5.66 -22.63
N LYS A 252 -20.90 -6.57 -23.55
CA LYS A 252 -21.77 -7.74 -23.31
C LYS A 252 -21.00 -9.06 -23.18
N GLU A 253 -19.67 -8.99 -23.11
CA GLU A 253 -18.81 -10.17 -22.91
C GLU A 253 -19.04 -10.79 -21.52
N PRO A 254 -18.76 -12.11 -21.37
CA PRO A 254 -18.78 -12.75 -20.07
C PRO A 254 -17.75 -12.12 -19.11
N TRP A 255 -17.95 -12.34 -17.81
CA TRP A 255 -16.97 -11.95 -16.80
C TRP A 255 -15.78 -12.91 -16.83
N GLU A 256 -14.58 -12.35 -16.89
CA GLU A 256 -13.32 -13.09 -16.91
C GLU A 256 -12.43 -12.64 -15.75
N PRO A 257 -11.78 -13.57 -15.02
CA PRO A 257 -10.80 -13.22 -14.01
C PRO A 257 -9.53 -12.68 -14.68
N LYS A 258 -9.12 -11.49 -14.27
CA LYS A 258 -7.91 -10.82 -14.77
C LYS A 258 -7.10 -10.24 -13.62
N ARG A 259 -5.78 -10.22 -13.78
CA ARG A 259 -4.91 -9.40 -12.96
C ARG A 259 -4.99 -7.97 -13.50
N LEU A 260 -5.36 -7.04 -12.64
CA LEU A 260 -5.41 -5.62 -12.91
C LEU A 260 -4.15 -4.95 -12.39
N GLU A 261 -3.47 -4.18 -13.23
CA GLU A 261 -2.28 -3.42 -12.86
C GLU A 261 -2.44 -1.97 -13.32
N LEU A 262 -2.18 -1.02 -12.42
CA LEU A 262 -2.19 0.41 -12.71
C LEU A 262 -0.76 0.90 -12.92
N SER A 263 -0.50 1.58 -14.04
CA SER A 263 0.74 2.32 -14.30
C SER A 263 0.44 3.80 -14.52
N ASP A 264 1.48 4.65 -14.55
CA ASP A 264 1.40 6.10 -14.78
C ASP A 264 0.41 6.53 -15.87
N SER A 265 0.34 5.78 -16.97
CA SER A 265 -0.44 6.17 -18.16
C SER A 265 -1.38 5.09 -18.67
N LYS A 266 -1.34 3.89 -18.10
CA LYS A 266 -2.11 2.73 -18.59
C LYS A 266 -2.67 1.89 -17.46
N LEU A 267 -3.84 1.33 -17.71
CA LEU A 267 -4.43 0.25 -16.93
C LEU A 267 -4.27 -1.06 -17.72
N LEU A 268 -3.60 -2.05 -17.14
CA LEU A 268 -3.31 -3.33 -17.76
C LEU A 268 -4.22 -4.41 -17.17
N PHE A 269 -4.76 -5.25 -18.03
CA PHE A 269 -5.53 -6.43 -17.66
C PHE A 269 -4.89 -7.67 -18.27
N THR A 270 -4.38 -8.54 -17.42
CA THR A 270 -3.69 -9.78 -17.82
C THR A 270 -4.58 -10.96 -17.50
N CYS A 271 -4.87 -11.81 -18.49
CA CYS A 271 -5.62 -13.05 -18.26
C CYS A 271 -4.89 -13.95 -17.26
N ILE A 272 -5.62 -14.48 -16.28
CA ILE A 272 -5.12 -15.47 -15.33
C ILE A 272 -5.46 -16.85 -15.91
N ASP A 273 -4.65 -17.34 -16.86
CA ASP A 273 -4.85 -18.68 -17.39
C ASP A 273 -4.50 -19.75 -16.33
N ARG A 274 -5.31 -20.81 -16.27
CA ARG A 274 -5.14 -21.92 -15.33
C ARG A 274 -4.08 -22.95 -15.75
N THR A 275 -3.40 -22.72 -16.87
CA THR A 275 -2.45 -23.67 -17.45
C THR A 275 -1.22 -22.92 -17.90
N ASP A 276 -0.05 -23.28 -17.36
CA ASP A 276 1.27 -22.64 -17.51
C ASP A 276 1.87 -22.62 -18.94
N ILE A 277 1.04 -22.63 -19.99
CA ILE A 277 1.49 -22.73 -21.37
C ILE A 277 0.72 -21.71 -22.23
N CYS A 278 1.49 -20.77 -22.81
CA CYS A 278 1.14 -19.75 -23.82
C CYS A 278 0.67 -18.36 -23.34
N SER A 279 1.52 -17.37 -23.64
CA SER A 279 1.22 -15.96 -23.94
C SER A 279 -0.09 -15.41 -23.35
N SER A 280 -0.06 -14.95 -22.11
CA SER A 280 -1.20 -14.29 -21.47
C SER A 280 -1.63 -13.08 -22.32
N LEU A 281 -2.87 -13.13 -22.82
CA LEU A 281 -3.43 -12.02 -23.57
C LEU A 281 -3.55 -10.82 -22.62
N THR A 282 -2.71 -9.81 -22.82
CA THR A 282 -2.73 -8.58 -22.03
C THR A 282 -3.48 -7.50 -22.80
N THR A 283 -4.61 -7.05 -22.24
CA THR A 283 -5.35 -5.90 -22.77
C THR A 283 -4.95 -4.64 -22.00
N SER A 284 -4.68 -3.54 -22.71
CA SER A 284 -4.30 -2.27 -22.09
C SER A 284 -5.29 -1.15 -22.41
N VAL A 285 -5.54 -0.31 -21.41
CA VAL A 285 -6.37 0.90 -21.52
C VAL A 285 -5.51 2.11 -21.21
N CYS A 286 -5.39 3.03 -22.17
CA CYS A 286 -4.72 4.30 -21.94
C CYS A 286 -5.58 5.18 -21.02
N LEU A 287 -5.03 5.65 -19.90
CA LEU A 287 -5.76 6.42 -18.89
C LEU A 287 -6.24 7.78 -19.43
N ALA A 288 -5.45 8.41 -20.30
CA ALA A 288 -5.85 9.66 -20.97
C ALA A 288 -7.10 9.51 -21.85
N ASN A 289 -7.40 8.28 -22.29
CA ASN A 289 -8.58 7.96 -23.10
C ASN A 289 -9.81 7.60 -22.26
N VAL A 290 -9.69 7.54 -20.93
CA VAL A 290 -10.83 7.29 -20.04
C VAL A 290 -11.65 8.57 -19.92
N VAL A 291 -12.85 8.56 -20.48
CA VAL A 291 -13.75 9.71 -20.51
C VAL A 291 -14.44 9.88 -19.16
N HIS A 292 -14.90 8.77 -18.57
CA HIS A 292 -15.69 8.79 -17.35
C HIS A 292 -15.52 7.49 -16.55
N ILE A 293 -15.63 7.60 -15.23
CA ILE A 293 -15.69 6.48 -14.28
C ILE A 293 -17.06 6.57 -13.61
N GLN A 294 -17.84 5.49 -13.70
CA GLN A 294 -19.11 5.37 -13.00
C GLN A 294 -18.98 4.32 -11.89
N GLU A 295 -19.33 4.73 -10.67
CA GLU A 295 -19.39 3.87 -9.49
C GLU A 295 -20.70 3.06 -9.47
N ASP A 296 -20.61 1.76 -9.19
CA ASP A 296 -21.74 0.93 -8.78
C ASP A 296 -21.38 0.21 -7.46
N ARG A 297 -21.62 0.92 -6.35
CA ARG A 297 -21.27 0.47 -5.00
C ARG A 297 -22.02 -0.79 -4.57
N SER A 298 -23.24 -0.99 -5.10
CA SER A 298 -24.07 -2.15 -4.78
C SER A 298 -23.47 -3.46 -5.30
N ASN A 299 -22.65 -3.38 -6.35
CA ASN A 299 -22.00 -4.53 -7.00
C ASN A 299 -20.47 -4.48 -6.89
N GLU A 300 -19.92 -3.57 -6.09
CA GLU A 300 -18.48 -3.32 -5.97
C GLU A 300 -17.80 -3.20 -7.35
N GLU A 301 -18.46 -2.50 -8.25
CA GLU A 301 -18.12 -2.44 -9.67
C GLU A 301 -17.73 -1.02 -10.08
N LEU A 302 -16.59 -0.90 -10.75
CA LEU A 302 -16.16 0.29 -11.47
C LEU A 302 -16.46 0.13 -12.96
N ARG A 303 -17.10 1.14 -13.54
CA ARG A 303 -17.43 1.18 -14.96
C ARG A 303 -16.63 2.29 -15.64
N LEU A 304 -15.66 1.89 -16.44
CA LEU A 304 -14.82 2.80 -17.21
C LEU A 304 -15.41 2.99 -18.60
N VAL A 305 -15.67 4.24 -18.97
CA VAL A 305 -16.05 4.61 -20.33
C VAL A 305 -14.81 5.11 -21.05
N VAL A 306 -14.33 4.34 -22.01
CA VAL A 306 -13.06 4.57 -22.72
C VAL A 306 -13.32 4.97 -24.16
N ALA A 307 -12.71 6.06 -24.61
CA ALA A 307 -12.69 6.44 -26.02
C ALA A 307 -11.57 5.68 -26.74
N ALA A 308 -11.93 4.75 -27.61
CA ALA A 308 -10.98 3.98 -28.41
C ALA A 308 -11.02 4.46 -29.87
N THR A 309 -9.86 4.86 -30.39
CA THR A 309 -9.70 5.15 -31.81
C THR A 309 -9.60 3.84 -32.57
N VAL A 310 -10.56 3.56 -33.45
CA VAL A 310 -10.50 2.38 -34.31
C VAL A 310 -9.82 2.79 -35.61
N ASN A 311 -8.55 2.40 -35.78
CA ASN A 311 -7.88 2.48 -37.08
C ASN A 311 -8.50 1.44 -38.01
N LYS A 312 -9.57 1.82 -38.71
CA LYS A 312 -9.97 1.13 -39.93
C LYS A 312 -9.02 1.60 -41.05
N SER A 313 -8.66 0.72 -41.96
CA SER A 313 -7.81 0.99 -43.13
C SER A 313 -8.33 2.08 -44.10
N SER A 314 -9.40 2.78 -43.75
CA SER A 314 -9.95 3.92 -44.48
C SER A 314 -9.44 5.24 -43.91
N LYS A 315 -9.39 6.29 -44.75
CA LYS A 315 -8.95 7.67 -44.43
C LYS A 315 -9.73 8.39 -43.30
N TYR A 316 -10.58 7.69 -42.54
CA TYR A 316 -11.40 8.26 -41.48
C TYR A 316 -11.25 7.44 -40.20
N SER A 317 -10.60 8.02 -39.18
CA SER A 317 -10.62 7.49 -37.82
C SER A 317 -12.00 7.73 -37.21
N SER A 318 -12.68 6.67 -36.79
CA SER A 318 -13.87 6.80 -35.95
C SER A 318 -13.54 6.51 -34.49
N VAL A 319 -14.04 7.36 -33.60
CA VAL A 319 -13.94 7.16 -32.16
C VAL A 319 -15.09 6.26 -31.72
N LYS A 320 -14.78 5.10 -31.14
CA LYS A 320 -15.75 4.19 -30.55
C LYS A 320 -15.66 4.28 -29.03
N MET A 321 -16.79 4.39 -28.37
CA MET A 321 -16.86 4.30 -26.92
C MET A 321 -16.94 2.83 -26.50
N ILE A 322 -16.05 2.42 -25.61
CA ILE A 322 -15.99 1.08 -25.03
C ILE A 322 -16.32 1.20 -23.54
N ARG A 323 -17.17 0.30 -23.03
CA ARG A 323 -17.42 0.18 -21.59
C ARG A 323 -16.65 -1.02 -21.03
N VAL A 324 -15.75 -0.75 -20.11
CA VAL A 324 -14.99 -1.76 -19.36
C VAL A 324 -15.59 -1.80 -17.96
N HIS A 325 -16.06 -2.97 -17.54
CA HIS A 325 -16.58 -3.21 -16.21
C HIS A 325 -15.53 -3.98 -15.42
N VAL A 326 -15.24 -3.51 -14.20
CA VAL A 326 -14.26 -4.08 -13.29
C VAL A 326 -14.95 -4.31 -11.96
N ARG A 327 -15.02 -5.56 -11.49
CA ARG A 327 -15.60 -5.93 -10.21
C ARG A 327 -14.51 -6.47 -9.30
N PHE A 328 -14.47 -5.95 -8.08
CA PHE A 328 -13.54 -6.36 -7.04
C PHE A 328 -14.17 -7.49 -6.20
N GLU A 329 -13.34 -8.38 -5.67
CA GLU A 329 -13.81 -9.46 -4.77
C GLU A 329 -13.99 -8.97 -3.32
N HIS A 330 -13.39 -7.81 -2.98
CA HIS A 330 -13.39 -7.24 -1.65
C HIS A 330 -13.75 -5.74 -1.66
N THR A 331 -14.68 -5.35 -0.78
CA THR A 331 -15.16 -3.96 -0.60
C THR A 331 -14.05 -2.96 -0.30
N ASN A 332 -13.04 -3.38 0.47
CA ASN A 332 -11.93 -2.51 0.85
C ASN A 332 -11.03 -2.18 -0.35
N GLU A 333 -10.90 -3.11 -1.30
CA GLU A 333 -10.11 -2.89 -2.51
C GLU A 333 -10.82 -1.91 -3.45
N TYR A 334 -12.15 -1.99 -3.56
CA TYR A 334 -12.94 -1.09 -4.39
C TYR A 334 -12.66 0.39 -4.12
N SER A 335 -12.72 0.79 -2.85
CA SER A 335 -12.58 2.21 -2.46
C SER A 335 -11.17 2.72 -2.71
N LEU A 336 -10.15 1.90 -2.42
CA LEU A 336 -8.74 2.20 -2.69
C LEU A 336 -8.50 2.37 -4.19
N TRP A 337 -8.96 1.42 -4.99
CA TRP A 337 -8.78 1.42 -6.44
C TRP A 337 -9.53 2.55 -7.14
N PHE A 338 -10.72 2.90 -6.67
CA PHE A 338 -11.44 4.06 -7.18
C PHE A 338 -10.62 5.35 -7.01
N HIS A 339 -10.05 5.55 -5.81
CA HIS A 339 -9.25 6.74 -5.52
C HIS A 339 -7.98 6.79 -6.37
N HIS A 340 -7.21 5.69 -6.40
CA HIS A 340 -5.97 5.59 -7.17
C HIS A 340 -6.20 5.79 -8.67
N LEU A 341 -7.22 5.11 -9.22
CA LEU A 341 -7.52 5.18 -10.65
C LEU A 341 -8.03 6.57 -11.06
N SER A 342 -8.86 7.21 -10.22
CA SER A 342 -9.34 8.58 -10.47
C SER A 342 -8.19 9.58 -10.51
N HIS A 343 -7.27 9.48 -9.55
CA HIS A 343 -6.08 10.32 -9.50
C HIS A 343 -5.16 10.11 -10.71
N ALA A 344 -4.85 8.85 -11.05
CA ALA A 344 -4.00 8.52 -12.18
C ALA A 344 -4.60 8.97 -13.53
N ILE A 345 -5.91 8.85 -13.71
CA ILE A 345 -6.60 9.35 -14.91
C ILE A 345 -6.48 10.87 -15.02
N GLN A 346 -6.65 11.59 -13.90
CA GLN A 346 -6.52 13.04 -13.89
C GLN A 346 -5.09 13.46 -14.27
N GLN A 347 -4.07 12.85 -13.66
CA GLN A 347 -2.67 13.10 -13.99
C GLN A 347 -2.35 12.81 -15.46
N ALA A 348 -2.82 11.67 -16.00
CA ALA A 348 -2.60 11.31 -17.39
C ALA A 348 -3.25 12.29 -18.37
N LYS A 349 -4.42 12.84 -18.02
CA LYS A 349 -5.09 13.90 -18.81
C LYS A 349 -4.30 15.20 -18.78
N ASP A 350 -3.86 15.64 -17.61
CA ASP A 350 -3.10 16.88 -17.43
C ASP A 350 -1.78 16.84 -18.22
N GLN A 351 -1.06 15.71 -18.18
CA GLN A 351 0.16 15.49 -18.96
C GLN A 351 -0.11 15.42 -20.48
N SER A 352 -1.26 14.89 -20.91
CA SER A 352 -1.62 14.86 -22.34
C SER A 352 -1.96 16.25 -22.89
N TRP A 353 -2.46 17.14 -22.04
CA TRP A 353 -2.80 18.52 -22.40
C TRP A 353 -1.55 19.40 -22.49
N SER A 354 -0.59 19.25 -21.56
CA SER A 354 0.67 20.02 -21.62
C SER A 354 1.44 19.75 -22.92
N LYS A 355 1.58 18.48 -23.31
CA LYS A 355 2.25 18.08 -24.56
C LYS A 355 1.56 18.60 -25.83
N LYS A 356 0.24 18.77 -25.82
CA LYS A 356 -0.49 19.36 -26.97
C LYS A 356 -0.25 20.85 -27.13
N ASN A 357 0.00 21.57 -26.02
CA ASN A 357 0.25 23.00 -26.06
C ASN A 357 1.70 23.35 -26.39
N GLU A 358 2.66 22.46 -26.09
CA GLU A 358 4.07 22.61 -26.51
C GLU A 358 4.27 22.51 -28.03
N LEU A 359 3.36 21.83 -28.75
CA LEU A 359 3.40 21.66 -30.21
C LEU A 359 2.74 22.82 -30.99
N VAL A 360 2.28 23.87 -30.32
CA VAL A 360 1.55 25.01 -30.91
C VAL A 360 2.35 26.33 -30.84
N ILE A 361 3.64 26.27 -30.51
CA ILE A 361 4.55 27.43 -30.51
C ILE A 361 5.47 27.41 -31.73
#